data_AF-X1SH89-F1
#
_entry.id   AF-X1SH89-F1
#
_cell.length_a   1.000
_cell.length_b   1.000
_cell.length_c   1.000
_cell.angle_alpha   90.00
_cell.angle_beta   90.00
_cell.angle_gamma   90.00
#
_symmetry.space_group_name_H-M   'P 1'
#
loop_
_entity.id
_entity.type
_entity.pdbx_description
1 polymer ?
#
loop_
_entity_poly.entity_id
_entity_poly.type
_entity_poly.pdbx_seq_one_letter_code
_entity_poly.pdbx_strand_id
1 'polypeptide(L)'
;MRLEPYPWQTAAWSDLTAAVQSNILPHALLFSGVRGLGKRDFARAFAAYLLCANPAAVACGQCAACHQSAADCNPNILYLQPKKIKE
;
A
#
# COMPACT_ATOMS: atom_id res chain seq x y z
N MET A 1 -5.26 6.55 7.42
CA MET A 1 -4.41 5.95 6.37
C MET A 1 -4.20 6.96 5.25
N ARG A 2 -2.99 7.06 4.68
CA ARG A 2 -2.72 7.92 3.51
C ARG A 2 -2.88 7.09 2.23
N LEU A 3 -3.61 7.59 1.24
CA LEU A 3 -3.82 6.91 -0.05
C LEU A 3 -2.78 7.33 -1.10
N GLU A 4 -2.31 8.58 -1.03
CA GLU A 4 -1.32 9.11 -1.95
C GLU A 4 0.10 8.87 -1.45
N PRO A 5 1.04 8.48 -2.33
CA PRO A 5 2.46 8.41 -1.96
C PRO A 5 2.98 9.79 -1.52
N TYR A 6 4.08 9.81 -0.78
CA TYR A 6 4.79 11.06 -0.52
C TYR A 6 5.44 11.59 -1.82
N PRO A 7 5.68 12.90 -1.97
CA PRO A 7 6.22 13.47 -3.21
C PRO A 7 7.52 12.81 -3.72
N TRP A 8 8.41 12.44 -2.80
CA TRP A 8 9.68 11.74 -3.10
C TRP A 8 9.51 10.25 -3.46
N GLN A 9 8.31 9.70 -3.37
CA GLN A 9 8.00 8.30 -3.70
C GLN A 9 7.24 8.16 -5.04
N THR A 10 6.98 9.27 -5.73
CA THR A 10 6.16 9.31 -6.95
C THR A 10 6.71 8.44 -8.08
N ALA A 11 8.04 8.43 -8.29
CA ALA A 11 8.68 7.57 -9.28
C ALA A 11 8.42 6.08 -9.00
N ALA A 12 8.72 5.62 -7.79
CA ALA A 12 8.49 4.24 -7.37
C ALA A 12 7.00 3.84 -7.42
N TRP A 13 6.09 4.78 -7.13
CA TRP A 13 4.65 4.55 -7.26
C TRP A 13 4.23 4.36 -8.73
N SER A 14 4.74 5.21 -9.62
CA SER A 14 4.49 5.10 -11.06
C SER A 14 4.95 3.76 -11.61
N ASP A 15 6.16 3.32 -11.25
CA ASP A 15 6.70 2.03 -11.71
C ASP A 15 5.83 0.85 -11.26
N LEU A 16 5.42 0.84 -9.98
CA LEU A 16 4.59 -0.25 -9.45
C LEU A 16 3.17 -0.26 -10.02
N THR A 17 2.53 0.90 -10.14
CA THR A 17 1.18 0.98 -10.72
C THR A 17 1.19 0.58 -12.20
N ALA A 18 2.22 0.94 -12.96
CA ALA A 18 2.42 0.46 -14.33
C ALA A 18 2.60 -1.07 -14.39
N ALA A 19 3.37 -1.65 -13.46
CA ALA A 19 3.53 -3.10 -13.36
C ALA A 19 2.22 -3.83 -13.04
N VAL A 20 1.35 -3.25 -12.20
CA VAL A 20 -0.01 -3.76 -11.95
C VAL A 20 -0.85 -3.73 -13.21
N GLN A 21 -0.91 -2.59 -13.90
CA GLN A 21 -1.69 -2.43 -15.13
C GLN A 21 -1.23 -3.37 -16.25
N SER A 22 0.07 -3.67 -16.28
CA SER A 22 0.68 -4.57 -17.26
C SER A 22 0.61 -6.04 -16.84
N ASN A 23 0.02 -6.35 -15.68
CA ASN A 23 -0.10 -7.70 -15.11
C ASN A 23 1.25 -8.46 -14.99
N ILE A 24 2.32 -7.72 -14.66
CA ILE A 24 3.69 -8.24 -14.48
C ILE A 24 4.20 -8.04 -13.04
N LEU A 25 3.31 -7.72 -12.10
CA LEU A 25 3.68 -7.46 -10.72
C LEU A 25 4.28 -8.74 -10.09
N PRO A 26 5.48 -8.67 -9.49
CA PRO A 26 6.05 -9.81 -8.77
C PRO A 26 5.24 -10.13 -7.51
N HIS A 27 5.26 -11.40 -7.09
CA HIS A 27 4.53 -11.88 -5.93
C HIS A 27 5.10 -11.38 -4.58
N ALA A 28 6.31 -10.85 -4.59
CA ALA A 28 6.97 -10.31 -3.40
C ALA A 28 7.72 -9.02 -3.74
N LEU A 29 7.52 -8.00 -2.90
CA LEU A 29 8.18 -6.70 -2.99
C LEU A 29 8.90 -6.40 -1.67
N LEU A 30 10.14 -5.91 -1.76
CA LEU A 30 10.91 -5.45 -0.61
C LEU A 30 11.03 -3.91 -0.63
N PHE A 31 10.38 -3.25 0.31
CA PHE A 31 10.50 -1.79 0.50
C PHE A 31 11.69 -1.47 1.42
N SER A 32 12.80 -1.02 0.84
CA SER A 32 14.03 -0.65 1.55
C SER A 32 14.26 0.87 1.56
N GLY A 33 15.13 1.35 2.46
CA GLY A 33 15.47 2.76 2.59
C GLY A 33 15.59 3.22 4.05
N VAL A 34 15.93 4.50 4.26
CA VAL A 34 16.17 5.06 5.60
C VAL A 34 14.90 5.11 6.46
N ARG A 35 15.08 5.20 7.79
CA ARG A 35 13.97 5.44 8.73
C ARG A 35 13.33 6.80 8.44
N GLY A 36 12.00 6.88 8.54
CA GLY A 36 11.26 8.13 8.29
C GLY A 36 10.82 8.34 6.84
N LEU A 37 11.32 7.54 5.87
CA LEU A 37 10.99 7.70 4.44
C LEU A 37 9.53 7.39 4.07
N GLY A 38 8.68 6.99 5.02
CA GLY A 38 7.27 6.65 4.75
C GLY A 38 7.04 5.26 4.15
N LYS A 39 7.97 4.31 4.32
CA LYS A 39 7.90 2.97 3.68
C LYS A 39 6.66 2.16 4.07
N ARG A 40 6.25 2.21 5.34
CA ARG A 40 5.06 1.51 5.85
C ARG A 40 3.78 2.11 5.27
N ASP A 41 3.72 3.43 5.18
CA ASP A 41 2.57 4.14 4.59
C ASP A 41 2.47 3.82 3.09
N PHE A 42 3.60 3.83 2.38
CA PHE A 42 3.66 3.45 0.96
C PHE A 42 3.16 2.03 0.72
N ALA A 43 3.66 1.06 1.50
CA ALA A 43 3.24 -0.33 1.39
C ALA A 43 1.73 -0.51 1.69
N ARG A 44 1.21 0.21 2.69
CA ARG A 44 -0.23 0.22 3.02
C ARG A 44 -1.06 0.83 1.89
N ALA A 45 -0.66 2.00 1.38
CA ALA A 45 -1.33 2.68 0.27
C ALA A 45 -1.37 1.78 -0.97
N PHE A 46 -0.26 1.11 -1.29
CA PHE A 46 -0.17 0.20 -2.41
C PHE A 46 -1.04 -1.05 -2.21
N ALA A 47 -1.09 -1.62 -1.00
CA ALA A 47 -2.01 -2.72 -0.70
C ALA A 47 -3.48 -2.33 -0.89
N ALA A 48 -3.88 -1.12 -0.46
CA ALA A 48 -5.22 -0.60 -0.72
C ALA A 48 -5.48 -0.33 -2.21
N TYR A 49 -4.47 0.12 -2.96
CA TYR A 49 -4.55 0.28 -4.41
C TYR A 49 -4.88 -1.05 -5.11
N LEU A 50 -4.17 -2.12 -4.76
CA LEU A 50 -4.38 -3.45 -5.33
C LEU A 50 -5.79 -4.02 -5.08
N LEU A 51 -6.39 -3.69 -3.93
CA LEU A 51 -7.72 -4.17 -3.54
C LEU A 51 -8.85 -3.19 -3.90
N CYS A 52 -8.51 -2.03 -4.44
CA CYS A 52 -9.49 -1.01 -4.80
C CYS A 52 -10.35 -1.51 -5.97
N ALA A 53 -11.66 -1.27 -5.90
CA ALA A 53 -12.58 -1.67 -6.98
C ALA A 53 -12.43 -0.81 -8.24
N ASN A 54 -12.04 0.45 -8.08
CA ASN A 54 -11.85 1.38 -9.19
C ASN A 54 -10.63 2.28 -8.96
N PRO A 55 -9.39 1.72 -9.00
CA PRO A 55 -8.18 2.50 -8.83
C PRO A 55 -7.90 3.38 -10.06
N ALA A 56 -7.36 4.57 -9.85
CA ALA A 56 -6.87 5.46 -10.91
C ALA A 56 -5.36 5.68 -10.73
N ALA A 57 -4.93 6.93 -10.51
CA ALA A 57 -3.57 7.23 -10.08
C ALA A 57 -3.29 6.68 -8.66
N VAL A 58 -4.32 6.65 -7.81
CA VAL A 58 -4.31 6.10 -6.44
C VAL A 58 -5.60 5.32 -6.18
N ALA A 59 -5.70 4.69 -5.01
CA ALA A 59 -6.93 4.03 -4.57
C ALA A 59 -8.07 5.06 -4.43
N CYS A 60 -9.30 4.72 -4.81
CA CYS A 60 -10.40 5.69 -4.89
C CYS A 60 -10.84 6.27 -3.55
N GLY A 61 -10.53 5.59 -2.44
CA GLY A 61 -10.88 6.04 -1.08
C GLY A 61 -12.34 5.87 -0.69
N GLN A 62 -13.23 5.51 -1.61
CA GLN A 62 -14.69 5.51 -1.38
C GLN A 62 -15.35 4.12 -1.48
N CYS A 63 -14.65 3.13 -2.05
CA CYS A 63 -15.19 1.77 -2.14
C CYS A 63 -15.08 1.04 -0.80
N ALA A 64 -15.85 -0.04 -0.62
CA ALA A 64 -15.85 -0.84 0.61
C ALA A 64 -14.43 -1.32 1.00
N ALA A 65 -13.65 -1.81 0.02
CA ALA A 65 -12.27 -2.22 0.26
C ALA A 65 -11.38 -1.06 0.72
N CYS A 66 -11.55 0.15 0.17
CA CYS A 66 -10.82 1.34 0.62
C CYS A 66 -11.20 1.74 2.04
N HIS A 67 -12.49 1.73 2.40
CA HIS A 67 -12.94 2.03 3.76
C HIS A 67 -12.40 1.02 4.78
N GLN A 68 -12.48 -0.28 4.46
CA GLN A 68 -11.94 -1.34 5.32
C GLN A 68 -10.41 -1.24 5.46
N SER A 69 -9.70 -0.92 4.37
CA SER A 69 -8.25 -0.71 4.41
C SER A 69 -7.88 0.49 5.28
N ALA A 70 -8.64 1.58 5.18
CA ALA A 70 -8.42 2.77 5.99
C ALA A 70 -8.64 2.54 7.49
N ALA A 71 -9.52 1.60 7.84
CA ALA A 71 -9.80 1.15 9.20
C ALA A 71 -8.87 0.00 9.67
N ASP A 72 -7.85 -0.38 8.87
CA ASP A 72 -6.96 -1.52 9.14
C ASP A 72 -7.73 -2.86 9.40
N CYS A 73 -8.93 -3.03 8.83
CA CYS A 73 -9.79 -4.21 9.03
C CYS A 73 -10.17 -4.95 7.74
N ASN A 74 -9.50 -4.65 6.62
CA ASN A 74 -9.73 -5.35 5.35
C ASN A 74 -9.34 -6.84 5.49
N PRO A 75 -10.26 -7.79 5.24
CA PRO A 75 -9.99 -9.22 5.40
C PRO A 75 -8.91 -9.74 4.45
N ASN A 76 -8.63 -9.02 3.36
CA ASN A 76 -7.61 -9.35 2.37
C ASN A 76 -6.25 -8.70 2.66
N ILE A 77 -6.08 -8.02 3.80
CA ILE A 77 -4.79 -7.45 4.23
C ILE A 77 -4.41 -8.02 5.59
N LEU A 78 -3.27 -8.70 5.65
CA LEU A 78 -2.70 -9.22 6.89
C LEU A 78 -1.46 -8.41 7.30
N TYR A 79 -1.51 -7.81 8.50
CA TYR A 79 -0.36 -7.10 9.07
C TYR A 79 0.44 -8.01 10.02
N LEU A 80 1.60 -8.48 9.57
CA LEU A 80 2.53 -9.23 10.40
C LEU A 80 3.54 -8.28 11.06
N GLN A 81 3.60 -8.33 12.39
CA GLN A 81 4.55 -7.54 13.19
C GLN A 81 5.05 -8.39 14.36
N PRO A 82 6.30 -8.20 14.81
CA PRO A 82 6.79 -8.85 16.00
C PRO A 82 5.87 -8.54 17.19
N LYS A 83 5.53 -9.58 17.97
CA LYS A 83 4.84 -9.40 19.24
C LYS A 83 5.75 -8.57 20.15
N LYS A 84 5.25 -7.45 20.66
CA LYS A 84 5.95 -6.73 21.74
C LYS A 84 6.04 -7.67 22.93
N ILE A 85 7.24 -8.12 23.26
CA ILE A 85 7.51 -8.82 24.52
C ILE A 85 7.37 -7.75 25.61
N LYS A 86 6.48 -7.99 26.57
CA LYS A 86 6.43 -7.18 27.79
C LYS A 86 7.58 -7.67 28.67
N GLU A 87 8.47 -6.76 29.04
CA GLU A 87 9.42 -6.96 30.14
C GLU A 87 8.67 -7.05 31.48
#